data_AF-A0A8J6H914-F1
#
_entry.id   AF-A0A8J6H914-F1
#
_cell.length_a   1.000
_cell.length_b   1.000
_cell.length_c   1.000
_cell.angle_alpha   90.00
_cell.angle_beta   90.00
_cell.angle_gamma   90.00
#
_symmetry.space_group_name_H-M   'P 1'
#
loop_
_entity.id
_entity.type
_entity.pdbx_description
1 polymer ?
#
loop_
_entity_poly.entity_id
_entity_poly.type
_entity_poly.pdbx_seq_one_letter_code
_entity_poly.pdbx_strand_id
1 'polypeptide(L)'
;MVKTFANIWLNAPTTPDELSLVSSSTTLFSFLDVDLDDLRGIHKPLFEAWSLHSEDVEPEIPLYEAIPSSASRQLKMLKSARMSVIKNCITQLTIITSSYKAHVERYPDDVIIYKTLGERYGFHVKTKYGETKLGDKYANHHKIQKDVQCIIHLLEELKEDLEVFGAASTIDTFIENYYRMKADEAELMIELAGKRETYKELVKISQNIRGNTRKCFEEMNKLITQKAVEMKDEMEFGLASVNFTEQWEASRREQNSMVLGNKEGHFQSIIDGNDDKMMLEDVCHETIEKYITEAKIDAMDEIEHWMDVYDRECDERDMKIYKMKNATEKLTDQMNRLQERFDKRAKEIDDWKEYKRLKRERAEREALEAWAIVKIQAWWRGVMVRKKLGPYGRKKKGKKGDKKNKKKKKSKK
;
A
#
# COMPACT_ATOMS: atom_id res chain seq x y z
N MET A 1 -40.07 21.97 7.09
CA MET A 1 -39.13 23.11 7.20
C MET A 1 -38.17 22.83 8.37
N VAL A 2 -37.22 21.92 8.15
CA VAL A 2 -36.42 21.31 9.22
C VAL A 2 -34.94 21.43 8.89
N LYS A 3 -34.29 22.25 9.71
CA LYS A 3 -32.91 22.14 10.23
C LYS A 3 -31.73 22.23 9.24
N THR A 4 -31.17 23.43 9.26
CA THR A 4 -29.73 23.73 9.23
C THR A 4 -28.90 22.77 10.08
N PHE A 5 -27.83 22.20 9.51
CA PHE A 5 -26.58 21.97 10.22
C PHE A 5 -25.41 22.22 9.26
N ALA A 6 -24.62 23.22 9.62
CA ALA A 6 -23.42 23.65 8.95
C ALA A 6 -22.20 22.93 9.53
N ASN A 7 -21.21 22.78 8.65
CA ASN A 7 -19.77 22.88 8.90
C ASN A 7 -19.12 21.93 9.92
N ILE A 8 -18.54 20.90 9.30
CA ILE A 8 -17.17 20.42 9.47
C ILE A 8 -16.22 21.55 9.90
N TRP A 9 -15.63 21.42 11.09
CA TRP A 9 -14.34 21.99 11.44
C TRP A 9 -13.50 20.93 12.16
N LEU A 10 -12.25 20.82 11.70
CA LEU A 10 -11.16 20.13 12.34
C LEU A 10 -11.01 20.61 13.79
N ASN A 11 -10.82 19.67 14.71
CA ASN A 11 -9.91 19.83 15.83
C ASN A 11 -9.34 18.46 16.19
N ALA A 12 -8.02 18.36 16.11
CA ALA A 12 -7.24 17.32 16.74
C ALA A 12 -7.45 17.33 18.26
N PRO A 13 -7.19 16.20 18.92
CA PRO A 13 -6.38 16.27 20.12
C PRO A 13 -5.21 15.27 20.09
N THR A 14 -4.04 15.87 20.33
CA THR A 14 -2.94 15.39 21.17
C THR A 14 -3.08 14.03 21.89
N THR A 15 -2.04 13.23 21.70
CA THR A 15 -1.49 12.18 22.60
C THR A 15 -1.59 12.55 24.10
N PRO A 16 -1.73 11.58 25.04
CA PRO A 16 -0.56 10.79 25.46
C PRO A 16 -0.82 9.32 25.88
N ASP A 17 0.27 8.56 25.71
CA ASP A 17 0.77 7.48 26.56
C ASP A 17 0.09 6.09 26.65
N GLU A 18 1.02 5.12 26.66
CA GLU A 18 0.93 3.76 27.18
C GLU A 18 0.08 2.74 26.41
N LEU A 19 0.74 2.02 25.49
CA LEU A 19 0.65 0.56 25.46
C LEU A 19 2.00 -0.02 24.98
N SER A 20 2.84 -0.22 25.98
CA SER A 20 3.84 -1.27 26.11
C SER A 20 3.81 -2.37 25.02
N LEU A 21 4.72 -2.26 24.05
CA LEU A 21 5.19 -3.43 23.29
C LEU A 21 6.19 -4.19 24.18
N VAL A 22 5.66 -4.85 25.21
CA VAL A 22 6.36 -5.95 25.87
C VAL A 22 6.28 -7.13 24.92
N SER A 23 7.31 -7.30 24.09
CA SER A 23 7.65 -8.61 23.53
C SER A 23 8.16 -9.50 24.68
N SER A 24 7.25 -9.92 25.54
CA SER A 24 7.47 -11.01 26.49
C SER A 24 7.43 -12.29 25.69
N SER A 25 8.61 -12.71 25.23
CA SER A 25 8.92 -14.12 25.01
C SER A 25 8.81 -14.81 26.37
N THR A 26 7.59 -15.19 26.74
CA THR A 26 7.34 -15.99 27.94
C THR A 26 7.83 -17.40 27.69
N THR A 27 8.93 -17.69 28.36
CA THR A 27 9.31 -18.98 28.94
C THR A 27 8.13 -19.95 29.04
N LEU A 28 8.15 -21.03 28.25
CA LEU A 28 7.50 -22.30 28.58
C LEU A 28 8.49 -23.44 28.27
N PHE A 29 9.58 -23.45 29.04
CA PHE A 29 10.45 -24.60 29.24
C PHE A 29 10.68 -24.74 30.74
N SER A 30 9.65 -25.22 31.45
CA SER A 30 9.79 -26.00 32.68
C SER A 30 8.41 -26.54 33.05
N PHE A 31 8.17 -27.82 32.80
CA PHE A 31 7.42 -28.72 33.68
C PHE A 31 7.73 -30.15 33.23
N LEU A 32 8.90 -30.60 33.67
CA LEU A 32 9.14 -32.00 33.98
C LEU A 32 8.50 -32.21 35.37
N ASP A 33 7.17 -32.30 35.40
CA ASP A 33 6.47 -33.00 36.49
C ASP A 33 5.87 -34.24 35.84
N VAL A 34 6.71 -35.27 35.77
CA VAL A 34 6.20 -36.63 35.76
C VAL A 34 5.89 -36.92 37.22
N ASP A 35 4.62 -36.73 37.59
CA ASP A 35 4.05 -37.33 38.79
C ASP A 35 4.26 -38.84 38.70
N LEU A 36 5.33 -39.28 39.34
CA LEU A 36 5.74 -40.66 39.48
C LEU A 36 5.51 -41.04 40.94
N ASP A 37 4.27 -40.85 41.39
CA ASP A 37 3.77 -41.30 42.69
C ASP A 37 2.29 -41.67 42.56
N ASP A 38 2.02 -42.79 41.86
CA ASP A 38 0.93 -43.67 42.26
C ASP A 38 1.14 -45.06 41.66
N LEU A 39 1.75 -45.93 42.46
CA LEU A 39 1.33 -47.32 42.69
C LEU A 39 2.25 -47.93 43.75
N ARG A 40 2.05 -47.48 44.99
CA ARG A 40 2.28 -48.34 46.15
C ARG A 40 1.32 -49.51 46.05
N GLY A 41 1.82 -50.73 46.08
CA GLY A 41 0.93 -51.87 46.25
C GLY A 41 1.59 -53.22 46.15
N ILE A 42 2.09 -53.70 47.29
CA ILE A 42 2.16 -55.12 47.65
C ILE A 42 3.34 -55.89 47.03
N HIS A 43 4.47 -55.93 47.75
CA HIS A 43 5.12 -57.20 48.12
C HIS A 43 6.18 -56.97 49.21
N LYS A 44 5.76 -57.14 50.48
CA LYS A 44 6.53 -57.89 51.48
C LYS A 44 5.80 -59.23 51.59
N PRO A 45 6.54 -60.35 51.65
CA PRO A 45 6.77 -60.87 52.99
C PRO A 45 8.18 -61.45 53.21
N LEU A 46 8.55 -61.38 54.50
CA LEU A 46 9.28 -62.36 55.29
C LEU A 46 10.38 -63.15 54.56
N PHE A 47 11.60 -62.67 54.72
CA PHE A 47 12.77 -63.55 54.79
C PHE A 47 13.11 -63.69 56.26
N GLU A 48 12.56 -64.71 56.92
CA GLU A 48 13.01 -65.13 58.24
C GLU A 48 12.80 -66.64 58.39
N ALA A 49 13.91 -67.29 58.75
CA ALA A 49 14.05 -68.64 59.27
C ALA A 49 13.63 -69.80 58.34
N TRP A 50 14.57 -70.71 58.08
CA TRP A 50 14.69 -71.94 58.88
C TRP A 50 16.14 -72.38 58.79
N SER A 51 16.87 -72.10 59.86
CA SER A 51 18.21 -72.64 60.09
C SER A 51 18.07 -74.09 60.51
N LEU A 52 18.86 -74.92 59.84
CA LEU A 52 19.38 -76.21 60.28
C LEU A 52 19.80 -76.21 61.76
N HIS A 53 19.94 -77.42 62.32
CA HIS A 53 20.37 -77.86 63.68
C HIS A 53 19.16 -78.34 64.49
N SER A 54 18.65 -79.55 64.19
CA SER A 54 19.16 -80.84 64.68
C SER A 54 19.07 -80.91 66.20
N GLU A 55 17.97 -81.48 66.65
CA GLU A 55 17.70 -81.90 68.02
C GLU A 55 18.64 -83.05 68.39
N ASP A 56 19.60 -82.78 69.28
CA ASP A 56 20.26 -83.82 70.08
C ASP A 56 19.28 -84.23 71.18
N VAL A 57 18.55 -85.32 70.94
CA VAL A 57 17.83 -86.06 71.97
C VAL A 57 18.47 -87.45 72.05
N GLU A 58 19.32 -87.61 73.06
CA GLU A 58 19.62 -88.92 73.66
C GLU A 58 18.29 -89.60 74.03
N PRO A 59 18.19 -90.91 73.79
CA PRO A 59 17.87 -91.73 74.94
C PRO A 59 18.75 -92.97 75.04
N GLU A 60 19.31 -93.09 76.24
CA GLU A 60 19.22 -94.29 77.07
C GLU A 60 19.75 -95.62 76.49
N ILE A 61 20.94 -95.94 76.96
CA ILE A 61 21.42 -97.31 77.19
C ILE A 61 20.42 -98.05 78.12
N PRO A 62 20.03 -99.28 77.76
CA PRO A 62 20.25 -100.40 78.69
C PRO A 62 20.98 -101.53 77.95
N LEU A 63 22.21 -101.85 78.38
CA LEU A 63 22.49 -102.91 79.34
C LEU A 63 22.00 -104.30 78.91
N TYR A 64 23.00 -105.17 78.71
CA TYR A 64 23.01 -106.59 79.07
C TYR A 64 22.10 -107.51 78.23
N GLU A 65 22.71 -108.40 77.46
CA GLU A 65 22.90 -109.78 77.93
C GLU A 65 23.70 -110.58 76.90
N ALA A 66 24.74 -111.25 77.39
CA ALA A 66 25.43 -112.28 76.63
C ALA A 66 24.40 -113.33 76.21
N ILE A 67 24.16 -113.40 74.90
CA ILE A 67 23.28 -114.37 74.27
C ILE A 67 23.73 -115.78 74.72
N PRO A 68 22.90 -116.55 75.44
CA PRO A 68 23.16 -117.96 75.65
C PRO A 68 23.15 -118.61 74.26
N SER A 69 23.88 -119.71 74.10
CA SER A 69 24.04 -120.49 72.85
C SER A 69 22.69 -120.88 72.15
N SER A 70 21.52 -120.56 72.73
CA SER A 70 20.18 -120.67 72.14
C SER A 70 19.62 -119.40 71.44
N ALA A 71 20.01 -118.16 71.78
CA ALA A 71 19.45 -116.95 71.14
C ALA A 71 20.13 -116.62 69.80
N SER A 72 21.34 -117.13 69.56
CA SER A 72 21.95 -117.15 68.21
C SER A 72 21.15 -118.04 67.24
N ARG A 73 20.45 -119.06 67.77
CA ARG A 73 19.49 -119.87 66.99
C ARG A 73 18.19 -119.12 66.70
N GLN A 74 17.66 -118.37 67.67
CA GLN A 74 16.44 -117.56 67.47
C GLN A 74 16.68 -116.36 66.54
N LEU A 75 17.82 -115.69 66.65
CA LEU A 75 18.20 -114.60 65.74
C LEU A 75 18.48 -115.12 64.32
N LYS A 76 19.11 -116.31 64.19
CA LYS A 76 19.21 -117.01 62.89
C LYS A 76 17.86 -117.46 62.35
N MET A 77 16.93 -117.91 63.20
CA MET A 77 15.56 -118.24 62.80
C MET A 77 14.78 -117.00 62.34
N LEU A 78 14.87 -115.88 63.06
CA LEU A 78 14.24 -114.61 62.69
C LEU A 78 14.84 -114.03 61.41
N LYS A 79 16.16 -114.08 61.25
CA LYS A 79 16.85 -113.72 60.00
C LYS A 79 16.38 -114.60 58.84
N SER A 80 16.28 -115.92 59.06
CA SER A 80 15.77 -116.88 58.07
C SER A 80 14.30 -116.66 57.73
N ALA A 81 13.45 -116.34 58.72
CA ALA A 81 12.04 -116.05 58.53
C ALA A 81 11.82 -114.73 57.78
N ARG A 82 12.51 -113.65 58.16
CA ARG A 82 12.51 -112.36 57.43
C ARG A 82 12.96 -112.57 55.98
N MET A 83 13.97 -113.41 55.77
CA MET A 83 14.47 -113.70 54.43
C MET A 83 13.55 -114.57 53.59
N SER A 84 12.85 -115.52 54.21
CA SER A 84 11.80 -116.29 53.55
C SER A 84 10.64 -115.39 53.12
N VAL A 85 10.26 -114.40 53.95
CA VAL A 85 9.19 -113.44 53.62
C VAL A 85 9.61 -112.56 52.46
N ILE A 86 10.82 -111.98 52.48
CA ILE A 86 11.31 -111.13 51.37
C ILE A 86 11.43 -111.93 50.07
N LYS A 87 11.97 -113.16 50.12
CA LYS A 87 12.02 -114.06 48.95
C LYS A 87 10.64 -114.39 48.41
N ASN A 88 9.66 -114.61 49.28
CA ASN A 88 8.28 -114.86 48.87
C ASN A 88 7.64 -113.61 48.25
N CYS A 89 7.86 -112.41 48.82
CA CYS A 89 7.39 -111.14 48.25
C CYS A 89 7.98 -110.87 46.86
N ILE A 90 9.29 -111.10 46.67
CA ILE A 90 9.94 -111.00 45.36
C ILE A 90 9.29 -112.00 44.39
N THR A 91 9.09 -113.25 44.81
CA THR A 91 8.47 -114.28 43.97
C THR A 91 7.04 -113.90 43.57
N GLN A 92 6.24 -113.39 44.50
CA GLN A 92 4.87 -112.95 44.24
C GLN A 92 4.81 -111.73 43.32
N LEU A 93 5.68 -110.74 43.52
CA LEU A 93 5.76 -109.57 42.65
C LEU A 93 6.23 -109.95 41.24
N THR A 94 7.17 -110.89 41.11
CA THR A 94 7.60 -111.44 39.81
C THR A 94 6.48 -112.21 39.10
N ILE A 95 5.62 -112.90 39.85
CA ILE A 95 4.39 -113.53 39.31
C ILE A 95 3.40 -112.47 38.83
N ILE A 96 3.22 -111.38 39.59
CA ILE A 96 2.35 -110.26 39.18
C ILE A 96 2.89 -109.61 37.91
N THR A 97 4.19 -109.33 37.83
CA THR A 97 4.85 -108.77 36.63
C THR A 97 4.72 -109.68 35.41
N SER A 98 4.80 -111.01 35.59
CA SER A 98 4.65 -111.97 34.48
C SER A 98 3.20 -112.19 34.04
N SER A 99 2.22 -111.92 34.90
CA SER A 99 0.79 -111.99 34.56
C SER A 99 0.30 -110.81 33.71
N TYR A 100 0.91 -109.62 33.87
CA TYR A 100 0.63 -108.43 33.06
C TYR A 100 1.51 -108.40 31.80
N LYS A 101 1.09 -109.09 30.74
CA LYS A 101 1.75 -109.03 29.42
C LYS A 101 1.51 -107.68 28.73
N ALA A 102 2.31 -106.67 29.04
CA ALA A 102 2.55 -105.51 28.18
C ALA A 102 4.06 -105.40 27.93
N HIS A 103 4.43 -105.12 26.68
CA HIS A 103 5.82 -105.06 26.17
C HIS A 103 6.82 -104.61 27.23
N VAL A 104 7.62 -105.56 27.72
CA VAL A 104 8.71 -105.30 28.67
C VAL A 104 9.89 -104.73 27.88
N GLU A 105 9.94 -103.41 27.74
CA GLU A 105 11.26 -102.77 27.62
C GLU A 105 11.98 -103.03 28.94
N ARG A 106 13.15 -103.68 28.87
CA ARG A 106 14.02 -103.80 30.05
C ARG A 106 14.44 -102.38 30.43
N TYR A 107 13.86 -101.88 31.51
CA TYR A 107 14.33 -100.63 32.10
C TYR A 107 15.70 -100.88 32.72
N PRO A 108 16.64 -99.92 32.60
CA PRO A 108 17.93 -100.02 33.26
C PRO A 108 17.72 -100.22 34.77
N ASP A 109 18.51 -101.14 35.33
CA ASP A 109 18.59 -101.51 36.74
C ASP A 109 19.13 -100.34 37.58
N ASP A 110 18.39 -99.24 37.62
CA ASP A 110 18.71 -98.08 38.42
C ASP A 110 18.01 -98.23 39.77
N VAL A 111 18.81 -98.58 40.78
CA VAL A 111 18.56 -98.21 42.18
C VAL A 111 18.08 -96.76 42.21
N ILE A 112 17.05 -96.44 43.01
CA ILE A 112 16.62 -95.04 43.19
C ILE A 112 17.70 -94.27 43.97
N ILE A 113 18.71 -93.84 43.23
CA ILE A 113 19.60 -92.74 43.59
C ILE A 113 18.77 -91.47 43.38
N TYR A 114 18.85 -90.53 44.33
CA TYR A 114 18.19 -89.24 44.16
C TYR A 114 18.56 -88.60 42.82
N LYS A 115 17.53 -88.29 42.03
CA LYS A 115 17.65 -87.56 40.76
C LYS A 115 17.06 -86.17 40.95
N THR A 116 17.80 -85.16 40.56
CA THR A 116 17.32 -83.76 40.62
C THR A 116 16.12 -83.58 39.67
N LEU A 117 15.30 -82.54 39.91
CA LEU A 117 14.16 -82.22 39.03
C LEU A 117 14.57 -82.09 37.55
N GLY A 118 15.76 -81.55 37.27
CA GLY A 118 16.29 -81.37 35.92
C GLY A 118 16.64 -82.67 35.20
N GLU A 119 17.05 -83.71 35.93
CA GLU A 119 17.34 -85.04 35.40
C GLU A 119 16.07 -85.89 35.24
N ARG A 120 15.07 -85.69 36.11
CA ARG A 120 13.78 -86.39 36.05
C ARG A 120 12.89 -85.94 34.91
N TYR A 121 12.81 -84.63 34.71
CA TYR A 121 11.92 -84.01 33.73
C TYR A 121 12.65 -83.48 32.50
N GLY A 122 13.99 -83.61 32.47
CA GLY A 122 14.83 -83.31 31.31
C GLY A 122 14.80 -81.83 30.92
N PHE A 123 15.73 -81.01 31.41
CA PHE A 123 15.83 -79.61 30.97
C PHE A 123 16.40 -79.42 29.54
N HIS A 124 16.68 -80.49 28.80
CA HIS A 124 17.24 -80.41 27.45
C HIS A 124 16.60 -81.38 26.46
N VAL A 125 15.38 -81.10 26.01
CA VAL A 125 15.04 -81.25 24.59
C VAL A 125 14.06 -80.13 24.22
N LYS A 126 14.41 -79.34 23.19
CA LYS A 126 13.45 -78.52 22.44
C LYS A 126 12.52 -79.45 21.64
N THR A 127 11.74 -80.28 22.33
CA THR A 127 10.68 -81.08 21.72
C THR A 127 9.43 -80.24 21.70
N LYS A 128 8.85 -80.11 20.51
CA LYS A 128 7.56 -79.47 20.25
C LYS A 128 6.54 -80.02 21.25
N TYR A 129 6.15 -79.22 22.23
CA TYR A 129 5.02 -79.52 23.10
C TYR A 129 3.73 -79.32 22.31
N GLY A 130 3.31 -80.39 21.66
CA GLY A 130 2.05 -80.52 20.98
C GLY A 130 1.99 -81.93 20.44
N GLU A 131 1.06 -82.74 20.97
CA GLU A 131 0.71 -84.09 20.51
C GLU A 131 1.47 -85.28 21.13
N THR A 132 1.31 -85.48 22.44
CA THR A 132 1.17 -86.85 22.97
C THR A 132 0.19 -86.86 24.13
N LYS A 133 -1.11 -86.93 23.81
CA LYS A 133 -2.08 -87.48 24.76
C LYS A 133 -1.95 -89.00 24.71
N LEU A 134 -1.01 -89.59 25.46
CA LEU A 134 -1.12 -91.01 25.78
C LEU A 134 -2.41 -91.18 26.58
N GLY A 135 -3.32 -92.04 26.11
CA GLY A 135 -4.58 -92.29 26.82
C GLY A 135 -4.32 -92.78 28.24
N ASP A 136 -5.06 -92.24 29.22
CA ASP A 136 -4.87 -92.47 30.66
C ASP A 136 -4.70 -93.96 31.06
N LYS A 137 -5.25 -94.88 30.28
CA LYS A 137 -5.13 -96.34 30.51
C LYS A 137 -3.72 -96.89 30.22
N TYR A 138 -3.02 -96.35 29.22
CA TYR A 138 -1.67 -96.78 28.82
C TYR A 138 -0.60 -96.21 29.76
N ALA A 139 -0.76 -94.96 30.19
CA ALA A 139 0.15 -94.31 31.14
C ALA A 139 0.11 -95.00 32.52
N ASN A 140 -1.08 -95.39 32.99
CA ASN A 140 -1.24 -96.06 34.29
C ASN A 140 -0.65 -97.47 34.30
N HIS A 141 -0.81 -98.28 33.24
CA HIS A 141 -0.21 -99.62 33.18
C HIS A 141 1.32 -99.59 33.16
N HIS A 142 1.90 -98.69 32.36
CA HIS A 142 3.34 -98.50 32.27
C HIS A 142 3.93 -97.96 33.59
N LYS A 143 3.21 -97.07 34.28
CA LYS A 143 3.61 -96.59 35.60
C LYS A 143 3.61 -97.72 36.63
N ILE A 144 2.52 -98.50 36.70
CA ILE A 144 2.41 -99.64 37.63
C ILE A 144 3.53 -100.66 37.37
N GLN A 145 3.84 -100.96 36.11
CA GLN A 145 4.91 -101.90 35.77
C GLN A 145 6.29 -101.38 36.20
N LYS A 146 6.56 -100.09 36.03
CA LYS A 146 7.80 -99.43 36.49
C LYS A 146 7.90 -99.41 38.02
N ASP A 147 6.79 -99.11 38.70
CA ASP A 147 6.72 -99.10 40.17
C ASP A 147 6.93 -100.51 40.73
N VAL A 148 6.32 -101.55 40.14
CA VAL A 148 6.50 -102.95 40.53
C VAL A 148 7.94 -103.42 40.31
N GLN A 149 8.56 -103.09 39.17
CA GLN A 149 9.95 -103.45 38.88
C GLN A 149 10.92 -102.78 39.87
N CYS A 150 10.66 -101.52 40.22
CA CYS A 150 11.43 -100.80 41.23
C CYS A 150 11.32 -101.44 42.62
N ILE A 151 10.11 -101.88 43.02
CA ILE A 151 9.90 -102.55 44.30
C ILE A 151 10.61 -103.92 44.32
N ILE A 152 10.59 -104.67 43.21
CA ILE A 152 11.34 -105.92 43.09
C ILE A 152 12.83 -105.68 43.31
N HIS A 153 13.41 -104.69 42.62
CA HIS A 153 14.83 -104.34 42.76
C HIS A 153 15.18 -103.89 44.19
N LEU A 154 14.34 -103.05 44.82
CA LEU A 154 14.52 -102.61 46.19
C LEU A 154 14.49 -103.79 47.18
N LEU A 155 13.60 -104.76 46.96
CA LEU A 155 13.51 -105.96 47.80
C LEU A 155 14.69 -106.91 47.58
N GLU A 156 15.26 -106.95 46.37
CA GLU A 156 16.49 -107.70 46.05
C GLU A 156 17.72 -107.08 46.73
N GLU A 157 17.87 -105.76 46.70
CA GLU A 157 18.95 -105.05 47.42
C GLU A 157 18.78 -105.13 48.94
N LEU A 158 17.56 -104.98 49.46
CA LEU A 158 17.26 -105.20 50.88
C LEU A 158 17.63 -106.63 51.32
N LYS A 159 17.42 -107.61 50.44
CA LYS A 159 17.81 -108.99 50.70
C LYS A 159 19.33 -109.11 50.80
N GLU A 160 20.08 -108.46 49.93
CA GLU A 160 21.54 -108.42 49.99
C GLU A 160 22.05 -107.67 51.23
N ASP A 161 21.46 -106.52 51.57
CA ASP A 161 21.83 -105.70 52.73
C ASP A 161 21.55 -106.44 54.07
N LEU A 162 20.44 -107.18 54.13
CA LEU A 162 20.12 -108.06 55.26
C LEU A 162 21.00 -109.33 55.30
N GLU A 163 21.41 -109.88 54.15
CA GLU A 163 22.33 -111.02 54.07
C GLU A 163 23.72 -110.64 54.59
N VAL A 164 24.26 -109.48 54.15
CA VAL A 164 25.64 -109.03 54.41
C VAL A 164 25.80 -108.21 55.70
N PHE A 165 25.00 -107.15 55.89
CA PHE A 165 25.21 -106.17 56.96
C PHE A 165 24.22 -106.30 58.13
N GLY A 166 23.07 -106.94 57.90
CA GLY A 166 22.07 -107.21 58.96
C GLY A 166 21.30 -105.97 59.43
N ALA A 167 21.47 -104.84 58.75
CA ALA A 167 20.70 -103.60 58.91
C ALA A 167 19.84 -103.37 57.65
N ALA A 168 18.86 -102.45 57.74
CA ALA A 168 17.96 -102.12 56.63
C ALA A 168 18.26 -100.73 56.03
N SER A 169 19.54 -100.39 55.93
CA SER A 169 20.00 -99.04 55.56
C SER A 169 19.63 -98.64 54.12
N THR A 170 19.51 -99.61 53.22
CA THR A 170 19.01 -99.39 51.85
C THR A 170 17.57 -98.89 51.82
N ILE A 171 16.70 -99.36 52.73
CA ILE A 171 15.31 -98.85 52.79
C ILE A 171 15.30 -97.42 53.32
N ASP A 172 16.07 -97.11 54.36
CA ASP A 172 16.07 -95.78 54.96
C ASP A 172 16.55 -94.73 53.95
N THR A 173 17.63 -95.01 53.23
CA THR A 173 18.13 -94.15 52.14
C THR A 173 17.16 -94.06 50.96
N PHE A 174 16.45 -95.14 50.61
CA PHE A 174 15.39 -95.11 49.60
C PHE A 174 14.22 -94.23 50.02
N ILE A 175 13.77 -94.36 51.27
CA ILE A 175 12.67 -93.59 51.84
C ILE A 175 13.04 -92.09 51.89
N GLU A 176 14.24 -91.75 52.35
CA GLU A 176 14.74 -90.37 52.35
C GLU A 176 14.83 -89.79 50.94
N ASN A 177 15.36 -90.55 49.97
CA ASN A 177 15.43 -90.12 48.58
C ASN A 177 14.03 -89.92 47.97
N TYR A 178 13.08 -90.81 48.26
CA TYR A 178 11.70 -90.69 47.79
C TYR A 178 11.00 -89.48 48.40
N TYR A 179 11.13 -89.25 49.70
CA TYR A 179 10.54 -88.07 50.35
C TYR A 179 11.16 -86.77 49.84
N ARG A 180 12.49 -86.73 49.64
CA ARG A 180 13.17 -85.58 49.03
C ARG A 180 12.70 -85.33 47.60
N MET A 181 12.60 -86.37 46.78
CA MET A 181 12.07 -86.28 45.42
C MET A 181 10.63 -85.78 45.38
N LYS A 182 9.80 -86.20 46.34
CA LYS A 182 8.40 -85.78 46.46
C LYS A 182 8.25 -84.35 46.98
N ALA A 183 9.15 -83.90 47.86
CA ALA A 183 9.23 -82.52 48.31
C ALA A 183 9.59 -81.59 47.14
N ASP A 184 10.61 -81.93 46.35
CA ASP A 184 10.99 -81.18 45.14
C ASP A 184 9.82 -81.06 44.14
N GLU A 185 9.02 -82.13 43.96
CA GLU A 185 7.84 -82.11 43.08
C GLU A 185 6.73 -81.20 43.63
N ALA A 186 6.50 -81.22 44.94
CA ALA A 186 5.54 -80.32 45.58
C ALA A 186 5.99 -78.86 45.43
N GLU A 187 7.27 -78.56 45.60
CA GLU A 187 7.84 -77.22 45.40
C GLU A 187 7.70 -76.75 43.95
N LEU A 188 8.02 -77.59 42.97
CA LEU A 188 7.82 -77.28 41.56
C LEU A 188 6.35 -76.99 41.23
N MET A 189 5.41 -77.75 41.81
CA MET A 189 3.97 -77.52 41.61
C MET A 189 3.51 -76.18 42.19
N ILE A 190 4.05 -75.78 43.35
CA ILE A 190 3.80 -74.46 43.95
C ILE A 190 4.37 -73.36 43.05
N GLU A 191 5.61 -73.52 42.56
CA GLU A 191 6.25 -72.56 41.67
C GLU A 191 5.50 -72.40 40.34
N LEU A 192 5.05 -73.50 39.74
CA LEU A 192 4.24 -73.50 38.52
C LEU A 192 2.87 -72.84 38.74
N ALA A 193 2.22 -73.09 39.87
CA ALA A 193 0.99 -72.42 40.24
C ALA A 193 1.20 -70.90 40.37
N GLY A 194 2.28 -70.47 41.02
CA GLY A 194 2.68 -69.05 41.10
C GLY A 194 2.96 -68.43 39.73
N LYS A 195 3.76 -69.09 38.88
CA LYS A 195 4.06 -68.66 37.50
C LYS A 195 2.82 -68.58 36.62
N ARG A 196 1.86 -69.49 36.83
CA ARG A 196 0.59 -69.47 36.09
C ARG A 196 -0.25 -68.25 36.46
N GLU A 197 -0.25 -67.86 37.73
CA GLU A 197 -1.00 -66.68 38.18
C GLU A 197 -0.36 -65.39 37.67
N THR A 198 0.97 -65.25 37.78
CA THR A 198 1.68 -64.09 37.22
C THR A 198 1.50 -63.97 35.71
N TYR A 199 1.45 -65.10 34.98
CA TYR A 199 1.14 -65.09 33.55
C TYR A 199 -0.27 -64.56 33.25
N LYS A 200 -1.29 -64.96 34.02
CA LYS A 200 -2.66 -64.43 33.86
C LYS A 200 -2.71 -62.94 34.11
N GLU A 201 -2.02 -62.46 35.14
CA GLU A 201 -1.93 -61.04 35.47
C GLU A 201 -1.25 -60.26 34.33
N LEU A 202 -0.12 -60.75 33.82
CA LEU A 202 0.58 -60.15 32.68
C LEU A 202 -0.29 -60.10 31.42
N VAL A 203 -1.06 -61.15 31.13
CA VAL A 203 -2.01 -61.15 30.01
C VAL A 203 -3.09 -60.08 30.20
N LYS A 204 -3.65 -59.96 31.42
CA LYS A 204 -4.65 -58.94 31.75
C LYS A 204 -4.08 -57.53 31.59
N ILE A 205 -2.87 -57.28 32.08
CA ILE A 205 -2.16 -56.01 31.95
C ILE A 205 -1.93 -55.69 30.46
N SER A 206 -1.43 -56.66 29.68
CA SER A 206 -1.18 -56.48 28.24
C SER A 206 -2.46 -56.14 27.47
N GLN A 207 -3.58 -56.83 27.78
CA GLN A 207 -4.88 -56.53 27.19
C GLN A 207 -5.38 -55.12 27.58
N ASN A 208 -5.21 -54.73 28.84
CA ASN A 208 -5.60 -53.41 29.31
C ASN A 208 -4.79 -52.29 28.63
N ILE A 209 -3.46 -52.46 28.53
CA ILE A 209 -2.58 -51.54 27.80
C ILE A 209 -3.04 -51.41 26.35
N ARG A 210 -3.26 -52.52 25.64
CA ARG A 210 -3.75 -52.49 24.25
C ARG A 210 -5.08 -51.75 24.13
N GLY A 211 -6.01 -51.97 25.06
CA GLY A 211 -7.30 -51.28 25.09
C GLY A 211 -7.15 -49.77 25.29
N ASN A 212 -6.34 -49.35 26.26
CA ASN A 212 -6.09 -47.94 26.55
C ASN A 212 -5.35 -47.25 25.41
N THR A 213 -4.32 -47.88 24.83
CA THR A 213 -3.61 -47.37 23.67
C THR A 213 -4.56 -47.17 22.49
N ARG A 214 -5.47 -48.13 22.23
CA ARG A 214 -6.48 -47.99 21.18
C ARG A 214 -7.43 -46.81 21.42
N LYS A 215 -7.94 -46.65 22.64
CA LYS A 215 -8.82 -45.51 22.98
C LYS A 215 -8.11 -44.17 22.79
N CYS A 216 -6.86 -44.07 23.25
CA CYS A 216 -6.04 -42.87 23.06
C CYS A 216 -5.86 -42.54 21.57
N PHE A 217 -5.61 -43.55 20.73
CA PHE A 217 -5.56 -43.35 19.26
C PHE A 217 -6.90 -42.91 18.68
N GLU A 218 -8.02 -43.47 19.12
CA GLU A 218 -9.36 -43.08 18.66
C GLU A 218 -9.71 -41.64 19.06
N GLU A 219 -9.36 -41.21 20.28
CA GLU A 219 -9.55 -39.83 20.75
C GLU A 219 -8.66 -38.83 19.99
N MET A 220 -7.38 -39.17 19.79
CA MET A 220 -6.47 -38.35 19.01
C MET A 220 -6.95 -38.21 17.55
N ASN A 221 -7.42 -39.30 16.94
CA ASN A 221 -7.98 -39.24 15.58
C ASN A 221 -9.22 -38.35 15.51
N LYS A 222 -10.12 -38.40 16.51
CA LYS A 222 -11.27 -37.49 16.60
C LYS A 222 -10.82 -36.04 16.65
N LEU A 223 -9.84 -35.72 17.51
CA LEU A 223 -9.30 -34.37 17.63
C LEU A 223 -8.67 -33.89 16.31
N ILE A 224 -7.90 -34.76 15.64
CA ILE A 224 -7.31 -34.47 14.32
C ILE A 224 -8.42 -34.15 13.30
N THR A 225 -9.48 -34.97 13.24
CA THR A 225 -10.59 -34.73 12.31
C THR A 225 -11.33 -33.44 12.62
N GLN A 226 -11.57 -33.13 13.89
CA GLN A 226 -12.21 -31.87 14.28
C GLN A 226 -11.35 -30.67 13.89
N LYS A 227 -10.05 -30.71 14.19
CA LYS A 227 -9.11 -29.63 13.84
C LYS A 227 -8.98 -29.45 12.33
N ALA A 228 -9.05 -30.54 11.55
CA ALA A 228 -9.05 -30.46 10.10
C ALA A 228 -10.29 -29.75 9.55
N VAL A 229 -11.47 -29.99 10.14
CA VAL A 229 -12.71 -29.28 9.77
C VAL A 229 -12.63 -27.80 10.15
N GLU A 230 -12.24 -27.48 11.38
CA GLU A 230 -12.07 -26.10 11.84
C GLU A 230 -11.09 -25.31 10.95
N MET A 231 -9.96 -25.93 10.59
CA MET A 231 -8.98 -25.31 9.69
C MET A 231 -9.55 -25.06 8.29
N LYS A 232 -10.38 -25.97 7.78
CA LYS A 232 -11.03 -25.82 6.47
C LYS A 232 -12.03 -24.66 6.49
N ASP A 233 -12.85 -24.58 7.53
CA ASP A 233 -13.85 -23.52 7.69
C ASP A 233 -13.17 -22.15 7.81
N GLU A 234 -12.09 -22.05 8.59
CA GLU A 234 -11.29 -20.81 8.70
C GLU A 234 -10.68 -20.41 7.35
N MET A 235 -10.20 -21.37 6.57
CA MET A 235 -9.65 -21.11 5.24
C MET A 235 -10.73 -20.64 4.25
N GLU A 236 -11.90 -21.27 4.27
CA GLU A 236 -13.05 -20.88 3.44
C GLU A 236 -13.55 -19.47 3.83
N PHE A 237 -13.62 -19.17 5.12
CA PHE A 237 -13.96 -17.84 5.63
C PHE A 237 -12.93 -16.79 5.21
N GLY A 238 -11.63 -17.09 5.37
CA GLY A 238 -10.54 -16.21 4.95
C GLY A 238 -10.61 -15.90 3.45
N LEU A 239 -10.85 -16.90 2.61
CA LEU A 239 -11.00 -16.72 1.16
C LEU A 239 -12.23 -15.86 0.82
N ALA A 240 -13.37 -16.11 1.46
CA ALA A 240 -14.58 -15.31 1.25
C ALA A 240 -14.38 -13.85 1.68
N SER A 241 -13.67 -13.62 2.78
CA SER A 241 -13.32 -12.29 3.28
C SER A 241 -12.44 -11.53 2.29
N VAL A 242 -11.37 -12.17 1.79
CA VAL A 242 -10.48 -11.56 0.77
C VAL A 242 -11.25 -11.22 -0.50
N ASN A 243 -12.04 -12.17 -1.03
CA ASN A 243 -12.84 -11.95 -2.24
C ASN A 243 -13.84 -10.79 -2.06
N PHE A 244 -14.47 -10.70 -0.89
CA PHE A 244 -15.39 -9.61 -0.57
C PHE A 244 -14.66 -8.26 -0.55
N THR A 245 -13.49 -8.18 0.11
CA THR A 245 -12.69 -6.95 0.15
C THR A 245 -12.23 -6.55 -1.25
N GLU A 246 -11.75 -7.48 -2.08
CA GLU A 246 -11.34 -7.21 -3.45
C GLU A 246 -12.48 -6.66 -4.31
N GLN A 247 -13.66 -7.30 -4.25
CA GLN A 247 -14.85 -6.83 -4.99
C GLN A 247 -15.33 -5.46 -4.50
N TRP A 248 -15.30 -5.23 -3.18
CA TRP A 248 -15.65 -3.95 -2.60
C TRP A 248 -14.68 -2.85 -3.03
N GLU A 249 -13.37 -3.12 -3.00
CA GLU A 249 -12.36 -2.18 -3.47
C GLU A 249 -12.46 -1.89 -4.96
N ALA A 250 -12.74 -2.91 -5.79
CA ALA A 250 -12.96 -2.76 -7.21
C ALA A 250 -14.16 -1.84 -7.48
N SER A 251 -15.30 -2.11 -6.83
CA SER A 251 -16.51 -1.30 -6.94
C SER A 251 -16.29 0.15 -6.49
N ARG A 252 -15.56 0.34 -5.38
CA ARG A 252 -15.19 1.67 -4.88
C ARG A 252 -14.30 2.42 -5.87
N ARG A 253 -13.33 1.73 -6.48
CA ARG A 253 -12.43 2.32 -7.49
C ARG A 253 -13.20 2.74 -8.74
N GLU A 254 -14.11 1.90 -9.22
CA GLU A 254 -14.99 2.21 -10.35
C GLU A 254 -15.89 3.41 -10.05
N GLN A 255 -16.54 3.44 -8.90
CA GLN A 255 -17.38 4.57 -8.47
C GLN A 255 -16.56 5.86 -8.39
N ASN A 256 -15.38 5.82 -7.77
CA ASN A 256 -14.49 6.98 -7.71
C ASN A 256 -14.06 7.45 -9.10
N SER A 257 -13.72 6.52 -9.99
CA SER A 257 -13.36 6.83 -11.37
C SER A 257 -14.50 7.55 -12.11
N MET A 258 -15.74 7.08 -11.97
CA MET A 258 -16.90 7.75 -12.57
C MET A 258 -17.17 9.13 -11.96
N VAL A 259 -17.09 9.27 -10.64
CA VAL A 259 -17.29 10.56 -9.96
C VAL A 259 -16.23 11.57 -10.39
N LEU A 260 -14.97 11.15 -10.49
CA LEU A 260 -13.88 11.99 -10.96
C LEU A 260 -14.06 12.35 -12.43
N GLY A 261 -14.37 11.38 -13.29
CA GLY A 261 -14.62 11.63 -14.72
C GLY A 261 -15.79 12.60 -14.96
N ASN A 262 -16.87 12.49 -14.18
CA ASN A 262 -17.99 13.43 -14.27
C ASN A 262 -17.60 14.86 -13.86
N LYS A 263 -16.80 15.00 -12.80
CA LYS A 263 -16.31 16.31 -12.36
C LYS A 263 -15.34 16.91 -13.36
N GLU A 264 -14.43 16.10 -13.90
CA GLU A 264 -13.48 16.50 -14.93
C GLU A 264 -14.20 16.93 -16.20
N GLY A 265 -15.18 16.14 -16.68
CA GLY A 265 -16.00 16.51 -17.83
C GLY A 265 -16.81 17.80 -17.61
N HIS A 266 -17.32 18.03 -16.39
CA HIS A 266 -17.98 19.29 -16.05
C HIS A 266 -17.03 20.49 -16.15
N PHE A 267 -15.82 20.38 -15.59
CA PHE A 267 -14.82 21.45 -15.69
C PHE A 267 -14.32 21.64 -17.13
N GLN A 268 -14.15 20.57 -17.89
CA GLN A 268 -13.79 20.67 -19.31
C GLN A 268 -14.87 21.43 -20.09
N SER A 269 -16.15 21.12 -19.88
CA SER A 269 -17.25 21.86 -20.52
C SER A 269 -17.27 23.34 -20.13
N ILE A 270 -16.87 23.70 -18.90
CA ILE A 270 -16.73 25.11 -18.48
C ILE A 270 -15.55 25.78 -19.20
N ILE A 271 -14.41 25.07 -19.33
CA ILE A 271 -13.23 25.57 -20.05
C ILE A 271 -13.59 25.83 -21.51
N ASP A 272 -14.15 24.83 -22.20
CA ASP A 272 -14.56 24.95 -23.60
C ASP A 272 -15.54 26.12 -23.79
N GLY A 273 -16.54 26.23 -22.91
CA GLY A 273 -17.51 27.32 -22.96
C GLY A 273 -16.94 28.71 -22.62
N ASN A 274 -15.80 28.79 -21.94
CA ASN A 274 -15.09 30.05 -21.71
C ASN A 274 -14.15 30.38 -22.87
N ASP A 275 -13.51 29.38 -23.46
CA ASP A 275 -12.69 29.55 -24.67
C ASP A 275 -13.55 30.07 -25.83
N ASP A 276 -14.76 29.54 -26.02
CA ASP A 276 -15.73 30.04 -27.01
C ASP A 276 -16.09 31.52 -26.78
N LYS A 277 -16.27 31.93 -25.51
CA LYS A 277 -16.56 33.34 -25.17
C LYS A 277 -15.35 34.22 -25.42
N MET A 278 -14.15 33.76 -25.08
CA MET A 278 -12.91 34.49 -25.32
C MET A 278 -12.70 34.70 -26.82
N MET A 279 -12.88 33.67 -27.64
CA MET A 279 -12.82 33.78 -29.10
C MET A 279 -13.85 34.77 -29.65
N LEU A 280 -15.06 34.79 -29.09
CA LEU A 280 -16.08 35.75 -29.48
C LEU A 280 -15.70 37.19 -29.10
N GLU A 281 -15.17 37.39 -27.89
CA GLU A 281 -14.68 38.69 -27.43
C GLU A 281 -13.54 39.19 -28.33
N ASP A 282 -12.59 38.34 -28.71
CA ASP A 282 -11.50 38.69 -29.63
C ASP A 282 -12.03 39.16 -30.98
N VAL A 283 -12.98 38.42 -31.58
CA VAL A 283 -13.61 38.80 -32.86
C VAL A 283 -14.38 40.13 -32.74
N CYS A 284 -15.10 40.33 -31.64
CA CYS A 284 -15.82 41.58 -31.38
C CYS A 284 -14.84 42.75 -31.20
N HIS A 285 -13.76 42.54 -30.46
CA HIS A 285 -12.71 43.53 -30.26
C HIS A 285 -12.07 43.95 -31.58
N GLU A 286 -11.62 42.99 -32.41
CA GLU A 286 -11.07 43.28 -33.74
C GLU A 286 -12.05 44.06 -34.62
N THR A 287 -13.33 43.72 -34.57
CA THR A 287 -14.37 44.40 -35.36
C THR A 287 -14.56 45.84 -34.89
N ILE A 288 -14.58 46.07 -33.57
CA ILE A 288 -14.66 47.41 -32.98
C ILE A 288 -13.42 48.23 -33.34
N GLU A 289 -12.22 47.65 -33.25
CA GLU A 289 -10.98 48.33 -33.62
C GLU A 289 -10.96 48.72 -35.10
N LYS A 290 -11.39 47.83 -36.00
CA LYS A 290 -11.54 48.13 -37.43
C LYS A 290 -12.50 49.29 -37.64
N TYR A 291 -13.69 49.23 -37.04
CA TYR A 291 -14.68 50.31 -37.13
C TYR A 291 -14.15 51.66 -36.64
N ILE A 292 -13.47 51.68 -35.48
CA ILE A 292 -12.86 52.91 -34.94
C ILE A 292 -11.77 53.44 -35.88
N THR A 293 -10.97 52.55 -36.46
CA THR A 293 -9.89 52.91 -37.39
C THR A 293 -10.45 53.50 -38.68
N GLU A 294 -11.50 52.89 -39.25
CA GLU A 294 -12.21 53.40 -40.43
C GLU A 294 -12.84 54.77 -40.12
N ALA A 295 -13.58 54.90 -39.02
CA ALA A 295 -14.18 56.17 -38.62
C ALA A 295 -13.14 57.28 -38.39
N LYS A 296 -11.95 56.93 -37.90
CA LYS A 296 -10.83 57.86 -37.77
C LYS A 296 -10.30 58.31 -39.14
N ILE A 297 -10.15 57.39 -40.08
CA ILE A 297 -9.72 57.70 -41.45
C ILE A 297 -10.74 58.64 -42.11
N ASP A 298 -12.03 58.29 -42.06
CA ASP A 298 -13.10 59.14 -42.62
C ASP A 298 -13.08 60.56 -42.04
N ALA A 299 -12.87 60.68 -40.72
CA ALA A 299 -12.76 61.97 -40.06
C ALA A 299 -11.50 62.75 -40.48
N MET A 300 -10.38 62.06 -40.72
CA MET A 300 -9.15 62.68 -41.23
C MET A 300 -9.31 63.16 -42.67
N ASP A 301 -9.94 62.36 -43.53
CA ASP A 301 -10.23 62.69 -44.93
C ASP A 301 -11.18 63.90 -45.01
N GLU A 302 -12.19 63.97 -44.14
CA GLU A 302 -13.09 65.12 -44.05
C GLU A 302 -12.34 66.39 -43.60
N ILE A 303 -11.43 66.27 -42.62
CA ILE A 303 -10.58 67.39 -42.19
C ILE A 303 -9.69 67.88 -43.34
N GLU A 304 -9.03 66.96 -44.06
CA GLU A 304 -8.18 67.28 -45.20
C GLU A 304 -9.00 67.96 -46.32
N HIS A 305 -10.20 67.46 -46.61
CA HIS A 305 -11.12 68.09 -47.57
C HIS A 305 -11.45 69.54 -47.18
N TRP A 306 -11.81 69.80 -45.92
CA TRP A 306 -12.12 71.15 -45.47
C TRP A 306 -10.90 72.07 -45.42
N MET A 307 -9.71 71.54 -45.13
CA MET A 307 -8.45 72.28 -45.22
C MET A 307 -8.19 72.73 -46.67
N ASP A 308 -8.32 71.82 -47.64
CA ASP A 308 -8.16 72.13 -49.07
C ASP A 308 -9.17 73.19 -49.56
N VAL A 309 -10.43 73.09 -49.10
CA VAL A 309 -11.47 74.08 -49.41
C VAL A 309 -11.11 75.43 -48.81
N TYR A 310 -10.70 75.46 -47.54
CA TYR A 310 -10.31 76.69 -46.85
C TYR A 310 -9.13 77.38 -47.54
N ASP A 311 -8.07 76.63 -47.84
CA ASP A 311 -6.87 77.17 -48.51
C ASP A 311 -7.23 77.74 -49.89
N ARG A 312 -8.04 77.03 -50.68
CA ARG A 312 -8.54 77.52 -51.97
C ARG A 312 -9.35 78.80 -51.83
N GLU A 313 -10.28 78.86 -50.88
CA GLU A 313 -11.07 80.07 -50.66
C GLU A 313 -10.21 81.24 -50.17
N CYS A 314 -9.20 80.98 -49.34
CA CYS A 314 -8.22 81.96 -48.91
C CYS A 314 -7.44 82.52 -50.10
N ASP A 315 -6.89 81.66 -50.96
CA ASP A 315 -6.18 82.06 -52.19
C ASP A 315 -7.08 82.88 -53.13
N GLU A 316 -8.33 82.47 -53.32
CA GLU A 316 -9.31 83.21 -54.13
C GLU A 316 -9.60 84.61 -53.55
N ARG A 317 -9.80 84.70 -52.23
CA ARG A 317 -10.03 85.97 -51.52
C ARG A 317 -8.80 86.87 -51.60
N ASP A 318 -7.60 86.34 -51.38
CA ASP A 318 -6.36 87.09 -51.47
C ASP A 318 -6.10 87.59 -52.89
N MET A 319 -6.38 86.77 -53.91
CA MET A 319 -6.30 87.19 -55.31
C MET A 319 -7.31 88.28 -55.65
N LYS A 320 -8.53 88.21 -55.08
CA LYS A 320 -9.53 89.27 -55.24
C LYS A 320 -9.09 90.57 -54.56
N ILE A 321 -8.56 90.49 -53.34
CA ILE A 321 -7.98 91.64 -52.62
C ILE A 321 -6.85 92.26 -53.44
N TYR A 322 -5.94 91.45 -53.98
CA TYR A 322 -4.83 91.89 -54.82
C TYR A 322 -5.32 92.62 -56.08
N LYS A 323 -6.30 92.06 -56.79
CA LYS A 323 -6.91 92.70 -57.98
C LYS A 323 -7.55 94.05 -57.63
N MET A 324 -8.30 94.13 -56.52
CA MET A 324 -8.95 95.36 -56.06
C MET A 324 -7.93 96.42 -55.63
N LYS A 325 -6.85 96.03 -54.93
CA LYS A 325 -5.75 96.92 -54.58
C LYS A 325 -5.09 97.51 -55.84
N ASN A 326 -4.74 96.67 -56.82
CA ASN A 326 -4.13 97.13 -58.08
C ASN A 326 -5.08 98.04 -58.89
N ALA A 327 -6.38 97.72 -58.94
CA ALA A 327 -7.37 98.59 -59.57
C ALA A 327 -7.47 99.96 -58.87
N THR A 328 -7.43 99.97 -57.53
CA THR A 328 -7.48 101.19 -56.72
C THR A 328 -6.22 102.03 -56.92
N GLU A 329 -5.04 101.41 -56.96
CA GLU A 329 -3.76 102.05 -57.24
C GLU A 329 -3.76 102.70 -58.63
N LYS A 330 -4.19 101.97 -59.67
CA LYS A 330 -4.34 102.52 -61.03
C LYS A 330 -5.30 103.69 -61.09
N LEU A 331 -6.43 103.63 -60.39
CA LEU A 331 -7.39 104.73 -60.34
C LEU A 331 -6.79 105.96 -59.63
N THR A 332 -6.06 105.72 -58.54
CA THR A 332 -5.35 106.76 -57.79
C THR A 332 -4.29 107.44 -58.67
N ASP A 333 -3.51 106.67 -59.42
CA ASP A 333 -2.54 107.19 -60.40
C ASP A 333 -3.21 108.02 -61.50
N GLN A 334 -4.35 107.55 -62.03
CA GLN A 334 -5.12 108.31 -63.02
C GLN A 334 -5.66 109.62 -62.44
N MET A 335 -6.17 109.59 -61.21
CA MET A 335 -6.65 110.77 -60.49
C MET A 335 -5.50 111.77 -60.27
N ASN A 336 -4.34 111.31 -59.80
CA ASN A 336 -3.14 112.14 -59.62
C ASN A 336 -2.71 112.79 -60.94
N ARG A 337 -2.65 112.03 -62.04
CA ARG A 337 -2.33 112.56 -63.38
C ARG A 337 -3.36 113.58 -63.88
N LEU A 338 -4.65 113.36 -63.60
CA LEU A 338 -5.71 114.30 -63.94
C LEU A 338 -5.61 115.59 -63.11
N GLN A 339 -5.35 115.45 -61.81
CA GLN A 339 -5.14 116.57 -60.89
C GLN A 339 -3.94 117.42 -61.32
N GLU A 340 -2.79 116.80 -61.62
CA GLU A 340 -1.62 117.51 -62.15
C GLU A 340 -1.92 118.26 -63.45
N ARG A 341 -2.68 117.65 -64.38
CA ARG A 341 -3.10 118.32 -65.62
C ARG A 341 -4.06 119.47 -65.35
N PHE A 342 -4.99 119.30 -64.42
CA PHE A 342 -5.90 120.36 -64.00
C PHE A 342 -5.14 121.53 -63.40
N ASP A 343 -4.22 121.27 -62.45
CA ASP A 343 -3.40 122.29 -61.79
C ASP A 343 -2.50 123.03 -62.79
N LYS A 344 -1.91 122.33 -63.76
CA LYS A 344 -1.16 122.96 -64.87
C LYS A 344 -2.04 123.90 -65.69
N ARG A 345 -3.22 123.44 -66.12
CA ARG A 345 -4.16 124.28 -66.90
C ARG A 345 -4.72 125.43 -66.09
N ALA A 346 -4.99 125.23 -64.79
CA ALA A 346 -5.44 126.29 -63.89
C ALA A 346 -4.39 127.39 -63.80
N LYS A 347 -3.11 127.02 -63.62
CA LYS A 347 -1.98 127.96 -63.68
C LYS A 347 -1.91 128.69 -65.03
N GLU A 348 -1.98 127.97 -66.16
CA GLU A 348 -1.99 128.58 -67.50
C GLU A 348 -3.15 129.58 -67.70
N ILE A 349 -4.36 129.25 -67.20
CA ILE A 349 -5.53 130.13 -67.26
C ILE A 349 -5.32 131.37 -66.40
N ASP A 350 -4.79 131.22 -65.19
CA ASP A 350 -4.54 132.35 -64.30
C ASP A 350 -3.42 133.24 -64.84
N ASP A 351 -2.34 132.67 -65.39
CA ASP A 351 -1.30 133.39 -66.12
C ASP A 351 -1.88 134.16 -67.32
N TRP A 352 -2.82 133.55 -68.06
CA TRP A 352 -3.50 134.21 -69.17
C TRP A 352 -4.44 135.35 -68.73
N LYS A 353 -5.20 135.15 -67.64
CA LYS A 353 -6.03 136.21 -67.03
C LYS A 353 -5.16 137.39 -66.60
N GLU A 354 -4.02 137.11 -65.96
CA GLU A 354 -3.09 138.12 -65.49
C GLU A 354 -2.44 138.86 -66.67
N TYR A 355 -2.00 138.14 -67.71
CA TYR A 355 -1.55 138.73 -68.97
C TYR A 355 -2.62 139.66 -69.59
N LYS A 356 -3.89 139.23 -69.64
CA LYS A 356 -5.01 140.02 -70.15
C LYS A 356 -5.29 141.25 -69.28
N ARG A 357 -5.16 141.14 -67.95
CA ARG A 357 -5.26 142.25 -67.00
C ARG A 357 -4.16 143.27 -67.25
N LEU A 358 -2.89 142.84 -67.32
CA LEU A 358 -1.75 143.72 -67.64
C LEU A 358 -1.91 144.39 -69.01
N LYS A 359 -2.39 143.66 -70.02
CA LYS A 359 -2.63 144.20 -71.36
C LYS A 359 -3.73 145.27 -71.35
N ARG A 360 -4.82 145.05 -70.60
CA ARG A 360 -5.89 146.06 -70.43
C ARG A 360 -5.37 147.28 -69.69
N GLU A 361 -4.65 147.09 -68.59
CA GLU A 361 -4.07 148.18 -67.80
C GLU A 361 -3.08 149.01 -68.64
N ARG A 362 -2.26 148.36 -69.47
CA ARG A 362 -1.38 149.04 -70.43
C ARG A 362 -2.18 149.84 -71.45
N ALA A 363 -3.22 149.26 -72.05
CA ALA A 363 -4.06 149.97 -73.02
C ALA A 363 -4.84 151.14 -72.40
N GLU A 364 -5.30 151.01 -71.15
CA GLU A 364 -5.94 152.09 -70.39
C GLU A 364 -4.94 153.20 -70.07
N ARG A 365 -3.70 152.86 -69.70
CA ARG A 365 -2.62 153.83 -69.49
C ARG A 365 -2.26 154.57 -70.77
N GLU A 366 -2.09 153.85 -71.88
CA GLU A 366 -1.86 154.45 -73.21
C GLU A 366 -3.03 155.35 -73.64
N ALA A 367 -4.28 154.97 -73.35
CA ALA A 367 -5.46 155.78 -73.63
C ALA A 367 -5.52 157.05 -72.75
N LEU A 368 -5.17 156.95 -71.46
CA LEU A 368 -5.04 158.08 -70.54
C LEU A 368 -3.93 159.03 -70.96
N GLU A 369 -2.76 158.51 -71.35
CA GLU A 369 -1.65 159.29 -71.89
C GLU A 369 -2.06 159.99 -73.18
N ALA A 370 -2.72 159.31 -74.10
CA ALA A 370 -3.26 159.91 -75.33
C ALA A 370 -4.29 161.02 -75.03
N TRP A 371 -5.20 160.78 -74.08
CA TRP A 371 -6.18 161.78 -73.65
C TRP A 371 -5.51 162.99 -72.99
N ALA A 372 -4.52 162.76 -72.13
CA ALA A 372 -3.74 163.82 -71.49
C ALA A 372 -2.96 164.64 -72.52
N ILE A 373 -2.33 163.99 -73.51
CA ILE A 373 -1.70 164.66 -74.66
C ILE A 373 -2.71 165.53 -75.40
N VAL A 374 -3.91 165.02 -75.69
CA VAL A 374 -4.98 165.78 -76.35
C VAL A 374 -5.43 166.97 -75.51
N LYS A 375 -5.58 166.81 -74.18
CA LYS A 375 -5.95 167.89 -73.26
C LYS A 375 -4.85 168.95 -73.15
N ILE A 376 -3.58 168.54 -73.04
CA ILE A 376 -2.43 169.45 -73.06
C ILE A 376 -2.40 170.20 -74.38
N GLN A 377 -2.58 169.52 -75.52
CA GLN A 377 -2.67 170.18 -76.83
C GLN A 377 -3.85 171.16 -76.90
N ALA A 378 -5.02 170.81 -76.37
CA ALA A 378 -6.20 171.68 -76.35
C ALA A 378 -5.98 172.89 -75.41
N TRP A 379 -5.33 172.68 -74.26
CA TRP A 379 -4.95 173.73 -73.34
C TRP A 379 -3.94 174.68 -73.99
N TRP A 380 -2.88 174.15 -74.61
CA TRP A 380 -1.89 174.94 -75.35
C TRP A 380 -2.53 175.75 -76.49
N ARG A 381 -3.42 175.14 -77.28
CA ARG A 381 -4.21 175.84 -78.31
C ARG A 381 -5.07 176.95 -77.69
N GLY A 382 -5.72 176.70 -76.56
CA GLY A 382 -6.52 177.70 -75.84
C GLY A 382 -5.69 178.82 -75.21
N VAL A 383 -4.49 178.51 -74.72
CA VAL A 383 -3.52 179.48 -74.20
C VAL A 383 -3.00 180.36 -75.34
N MET A 384 -2.67 179.80 -76.51
CA MET A 384 -2.32 180.60 -77.69
C MET A 384 -3.41 181.61 -78.05
N VAL A 385 -4.68 181.18 -78.03
CA VAL A 385 -5.82 182.08 -78.30
C VAL A 385 -5.98 183.16 -77.22
N ARG A 386 -5.93 182.79 -75.92
CA ARG A 386 -6.19 183.73 -74.81
C ARG A 386 -5.03 184.70 -74.53
N LYS A 387 -3.79 184.25 -74.64
CA LYS A 387 -2.59 185.11 -74.51
C LYS A 387 -2.29 185.88 -75.81
N LYS A 388 -3.13 185.73 -76.85
CA LYS A 388 -2.99 186.40 -78.16
C LYS A 388 -1.61 186.18 -78.78
N LEU A 389 -1.05 184.98 -78.57
CA LEU A 389 0.22 184.55 -79.14
C LEU A 389 -0.08 183.81 -80.44
N GLY A 390 0.50 184.29 -81.55
CA GLY A 390 0.18 183.83 -82.89
C GLY A 390 -1.02 184.58 -83.52
N PRO A 391 -1.70 184.01 -84.53
CA PRO A 391 -2.54 184.75 -85.48
C PRO A 391 -3.84 185.36 -84.93
N TYR A 392 -4.04 185.35 -83.60
CA TYR A 392 -5.26 185.78 -82.92
C TYR A 392 -5.15 187.16 -82.22
N GLY A 393 -4.07 187.92 -82.45
CA GLY A 393 -3.93 189.32 -82.04
C GLY A 393 -4.43 190.31 -83.10
N ARG A 394 -5.41 191.18 -82.74
CA ARG A 394 -6.06 192.14 -83.67
C ARG A 394 -5.08 193.16 -84.26
N LYS A 395 -4.97 193.19 -85.60
CA LYS A 395 -4.69 194.40 -86.38
C LYS A 395 -5.73 194.58 -87.50
N LYS A 396 -6.43 195.72 -87.45
CA LYS A 396 -7.06 196.45 -88.57
C LYS A 396 -5.98 196.71 -89.65
N LYS A 397 -6.20 196.75 -90.97
CA LYS A 397 -7.29 197.35 -91.77
C LYS A 397 -7.12 196.84 -93.23
N GLY A 398 -8.19 196.39 -93.88
CA GLY A 398 -8.45 196.47 -95.34
C GLY A 398 -7.54 195.78 -96.39
N LYS A 399 -8.22 195.08 -97.33
CA LYS A 399 -7.93 194.83 -98.76
C LYS A 399 -7.01 193.68 -99.23
N LYS A 400 -7.65 192.82 -100.06
CA LYS A 400 -7.26 192.21 -101.36
C LYS A 400 -6.09 191.20 -101.48
N GLY A 401 -6.36 190.14 -102.27
CA GLY A 401 -5.38 189.27 -102.97
C GLY A 401 -5.60 187.79 -102.64
N ASP A 402 -6.42 187.04 -103.39
CA ASP A 402 -6.19 186.36 -104.67
C ASP A 402 -5.26 185.12 -104.63
N LYS A 403 -5.87 183.99 -105.04
CA LYS A 403 -5.32 182.85 -105.80
C LYS A 403 -4.43 181.76 -105.15
N LYS A 404 -5.03 180.56 -105.18
CA LYS A 404 -4.68 179.37 -105.99
C LYS A 404 -3.94 178.21 -105.31
N ASN A 405 -4.51 177.01 -105.56
CA ASN A 405 -3.82 175.74 -105.85
C ASN A 405 -3.16 175.03 -104.64
N LYS A 406 -3.07 173.70 -104.52
CA LYS A 406 -3.38 172.55 -105.39
C LYS A 406 -3.00 171.30 -104.57
N LYS A 407 -3.69 170.16 -104.78
CA LYS A 407 -3.11 168.79 -104.94
C LYS A 407 -2.35 168.19 -103.71
N LYS A 408 -2.23 166.89 -103.46
CA LYS A 408 -2.48 165.61 -104.17
C LYS A 408 -2.03 164.48 -103.21
N LYS A 409 -2.57 163.27 -103.42
CA LYS A 409 -1.89 161.94 -103.32
C LYS A 409 -1.38 161.51 -101.93
N LYS A 410 -1.11 160.25 -101.61
CA LYS A 410 -1.51 158.89 -102.03
C LYS A 410 -0.72 157.93 -101.10
N SER A 411 -1.30 156.77 -100.79
CA SER A 411 -0.67 155.43 -100.85
C SER A 411 0.26 154.88 -99.75
N LYS A 412 0.08 153.54 -99.61
CA LYS A 412 0.97 152.45 -99.13
C LYS A 412 0.99 152.26 -97.60
N LYS A 413 0.85 151.06 -97.06
CA LYS A 413 1.05 149.69 -97.59
C LYS A 413 0.18 148.71 -96.80
#